data_AF-A0A9X8CXL1-F1
#
_entry.id   AF-A0A9X8CXL1-F1
#
_cell.length_a   1.000
_cell.length_b   1.000
_cell.length_c   1.000
_cell.angle_alpha   90.00
_cell.angle_beta   90.00
_cell.angle_gamma   90.00
#
_symmetry.space_group_name_H-M   'P 1'
#
loop_
_entity.id
_entity.type
_entity.pdbx_description
1 polymer ?
#
loop_
_entity_poly.entity_id
_entity_poly.type
_entity_poly.pdbx_seq_one_letter_code
_entity_poly.pdbx_strand_id
1 'polypeptide(L)'
;VEDPFGAGMCLVLVGLFFAYKLYQKNLITIGDYYRLRFGRTIEVLCSVIIIFSYLGWVGAQITALGLVFNLLTQGAMSITAGMVVGTLIVLVYTLYGGMWSVAMTDFVQMIVIVVGLVLIAWYAADLAGGAGRVIDFAASEGKFRFFPENASAREWLFFIAAAITMMLGSIPQQDVFQRVMSSKNASIARRGPIIGGIFYI
;
A
#
# COMPACT_ATOMS: atom_id res chain seq x y z
N VAL A 1 6.87 3.15 13.18
CA VAL A 1 6.36 4.48 12.77
C VAL A 1 6.18 4.57 11.27
N GLU A 2 7.10 4.00 10.48
CA GLU A 2 6.94 3.80 9.02
C GLU A 2 5.53 3.32 8.63
N ASP A 3 5.03 2.26 9.26
CA ASP A 3 3.62 1.87 9.26
C ASP A 3 3.03 1.94 10.69
N PRO A 4 1.72 2.23 10.85
CA PRO A 4 0.75 2.63 9.82
C PRO A 4 0.79 4.13 9.45
N PHE A 5 1.51 4.95 10.22
CA PHE A 5 1.43 6.41 10.11
C PHE A 5 1.96 6.95 8.79
N GLY A 6 3.04 6.39 8.23
CA GLY A 6 3.62 6.88 6.97
C GLY A 6 2.66 6.78 5.80
N ALA A 7 2.15 5.57 5.54
CA ALA A 7 1.20 5.33 4.45
C ALA A 7 -0.17 5.99 4.71
N GLY A 8 -0.67 5.97 5.95
CA GLY A 8 -1.93 6.64 6.31
C GLY A 8 -1.86 8.15 6.10
N MET A 9 -0.78 8.79 6.54
CA MET A 9 -0.56 10.23 6.36
C MET A 9 -0.36 10.61 4.89
N CYS A 10 0.28 9.76 4.07
CA CYS A 10 0.36 9.98 2.62
C CYS A 10 -1.04 10.18 2.02
N LEU A 11 -1.98 9.27 2.30
CA LEU A 11 -3.34 9.35 1.76
C LEU A 11 -4.09 10.59 2.26
N VAL A 12 -3.92 10.94 3.54
CA VAL A 12 -4.49 12.17 4.11
C VAL A 12 -3.94 13.40 3.40
N LEU A 13 -2.61 13.50 3.21
CA LEU A 13 -1.96 14.63 2.54
C LEU A 13 -2.37 14.74 1.06
N VAL A 14 -2.44 13.60 0.35
CA VAL A 14 -2.94 13.54 -1.03
C VAL A 14 -4.35 14.10 -1.09
N GLY A 15 -5.26 13.61 -0.24
CA GLY A 15 -6.64 14.08 -0.20
C GLY A 15 -6.75 15.58 0.10
N LEU A 16 -5.98 16.07 1.08
CA LEU A 16 -6.03 17.48 1.51
C LEU A 16 -5.49 18.47 0.47
N PHE A 17 -4.35 18.16 -0.15
CA PHE A 17 -3.60 19.15 -0.93
C PHE A 17 -3.60 18.91 -2.45
N PHE A 18 -3.63 17.64 -2.89
CA PHE A 18 -3.35 17.27 -4.27
C PHE A 18 -4.60 16.76 -5.01
N ALA A 19 -5.37 15.88 -4.39
CA ALA A 19 -6.44 15.11 -5.03
C ALA A 19 -7.45 15.99 -5.76
N TYR A 20 -7.98 17.03 -5.09
CA TYR A 20 -8.95 17.94 -5.69
C TYR A 20 -8.39 18.69 -6.90
N LYS A 21 -7.15 19.18 -6.81
CA LYS A 21 -6.50 19.96 -7.88
C LYS A 21 -6.13 19.09 -9.08
N LEU A 22 -5.66 17.86 -8.83
CA LEU A 22 -5.32 16.91 -9.88
C LEU A 22 -6.57 16.39 -10.59
N TYR A 23 -7.64 16.12 -9.83
CA TYR A 23 -8.90 15.63 -10.37
C TYR A 23 -9.52 16.61 -11.38
N GLN A 24 -9.49 17.91 -11.09
CA GLN A 24 -10.01 18.94 -11.99
C GLN A 24 -9.29 19.02 -13.35
N LYS A 25 -8.09 18.45 -13.47
CA LYS A 25 -7.31 18.49 -14.72
C LYS A 25 -7.67 17.37 -15.71
N ASN A 26 -8.58 16.45 -15.35
CA ASN A 26 -9.03 15.33 -16.20
C ASN A 26 -7.86 14.56 -16.84
N LEU A 27 -6.89 14.19 -16.01
CA LEU A 27 -5.69 13.47 -16.41
C LEU A 27 -5.89 11.96 -16.28
N ILE A 28 -5.29 11.18 -17.18
CA ILE A 28 -5.38 9.71 -17.14
C ILE A 28 -4.21 9.14 -16.32
N THR A 29 -3.04 9.74 -16.45
CA THR A 29 -1.82 9.33 -15.75
C THR A 29 -1.16 10.49 -15.04
N ILE A 30 -0.31 10.19 -14.06
CA ILE A 30 0.54 11.23 -13.46
C ILE A 30 1.59 11.75 -14.47
N GLY A 31 1.93 10.95 -15.48
CA GLY A 31 2.74 11.37 -16.62
C GLY A 31 2.14 12.57 -17.36
N ASP A 32 0.82 12.58 -17.56
CA ASP A 32 0.12 13.70 -18.22
C ASP A 32 0.29 15.01 -17.46
N TYR A 33 0.32 14.95 -16.12
CA TYR A 33 0.63 16.13 -15.30
C TYR A 33 2.03 16.66 -15.60
N TYR A 34 3.03 15.78 -15.62
CA TYR A 34 4.42 16.16 -15.94
C TYR A 34 4.55 16.69 -17.36
N ARG A 35 3.81 16.14 -18.32
CA ARG A 35 3.75 16.65 -19.70
C ARG A 35 3.26 18.09 -19.74
N LEU A 36 2.13 18.37 -19.11
CA LEU A 36 1.54 19.71 -19.10
C LEU A 36 2.41 20.72 -18.35
N ARG A 37 3.16 20.28 -17.34
CA ARG A 37 3.97 21.17 -16.51
C ARG A 37 5.39 21.41 -17.02
N PHE A 38 6.02 20.40 -17.64
CA PHE A 38 7.44 20.37 -17.97
C PHE A 38 7.75 19.86 -19.40
N GLY A 39 6.74 19.43 -20.16
CA GLY A 39 6.90 18.96 -21.53
C GLY A 39 7.11 17.44 -21.66
N ARG A 40 7.15 16.98 -22.92
CA ARG A 40 7.15 15.56 -23.29
C ARG A 40 8.38 14.79 -22.80
N THR A 41 9.55 15.42 -22.78
CA THR A 41 10.80 14.76 -22.37
C THR A 41 10.72 14.29 -20.91
N ILE A 42 10.22 15.16 -20.01
CA ILE A 42 10.08 14.85 -18.58
C ILE A 42 8.99 13.81 -18.34
N GLU A 43 7.87 13.89 -19.07
CA GLU A 43 6.83 12.85 -19.01
C GLU A 43 7.39 11.46 -19.29
N VAL A 44 8.14 11.30 -20.39
CA VAL A 44 8.68 9.99 -20.77
C VAL A 44 9.70 9.50 -19.75
N LEU A 45 10.61 10.37 -19.30
CA LEU A 45 11.62 10.02 -18.30
C LEU A 45 10.97 9.59 -16.98
N CYS A 46 10.00 10.37 -16.46
CA CYS A 46 9.28 10.03 -15.24
C CYS A 46 8.48 8.73 -15.40
N SER A 47 7.82 8.53 -16.53
CA SER A 47 7.02 7.31 -16.78
C SER A 47 7.91 6.06 -16.80
N VAL A 48 9.09 6.13 -17.42
CA VAL A 48 10.06 5.03 -17.43
C VAL A 48 10.54 4.70 -16.01
N ILE A 49 10.90 5.71 -15.22
CA ILE A 49 11.33 5.53 -13.82
C ILE A 49 10.21 4.86 -13.00
N ILE A 50 8.97 5.32 -13.15
CA ILE A 50 7.82 4.75 -12.46
C ILE A 50 7.62 3.28 -12.84
N ILE A 51 7.67 2.95 -14.14
CA ILE A 51 7.53 1.57 -14.62
C ILE A 51 8.61 0.67 -13.99
N PHE A 52 9.87 1.07 -14.00
CA PHE A 52 10.95 0.30 -13.40
C PHE A 52 10.78 0.14 -11.88
N SER A 53 10.30 1.17 -11.19
CA SER A 53 10.02 1.09 -9.74
C SER A 53 8.91 0.08 -9.44
N TYR A 54 7.83 0.04 -10.23
CA TYR A 54 6.75 -0.92 -10.06
C TYR A 54 7.15 -2.36 -10.35
N LEU A 55 8.13 -2.61 -11.23
CA LEU A 55 8.61 -3.97 -11.49
C LEU A 55 9.15 -4.64 -10.21
N GLY A 56 9.91 -3.90 -9.39
CA GLY A 56 10.41 -4.42 -8.11
C GLY A 56 9.27 -4.74 -7.14
N TRP A 57 8.28 -3.85 -7.06
CA TRP A 57 7.11 -4.03 -6.21
C TRP A 57 6.26 -5.24 -6.63
N VAL A 58 5.91 -5.33 -7.91
CA VAL A 58 5.12 -6.43 -8.48
C VAL A 58 5.86 -7.76 -8.33
N GLY A 59 7.18 -7.78 -8.55
CA GLY A 59 7.99 -8.98 -8.37
C GLY A 59 7.94 -9.52 -6.93
N ALA A 60 8.03 -8.64 -5.94
CA ALA A 60 7.90 -9.02 -4.54
C ALA A 60 6.50 -9.61 -4.23
N GLN A 61 5.43 -8.98 -4.74
CA GLN A 61 4.06 -9.46 -4.54
C GLN A 61 3.79 -10.82 -5.20
N ILE A 62 4.27 -11.03 -6.44
CA ILE A 62 4.13 -12.32 -7.13
C ILE A 62 4.89 -13.41 -6.36
N THR A 63 6.09 -13.11 -5.84
CA THR A 63 6.87 -14.06 -5.04
C THR A 63 6.15 -14.43 -3.75
N ALA A 64 5.58 -13.44 -3.04
CA ALA A 64 4.78 -13.68 -1.85
C ALA A 64 3.55 -14.56 -2.14
N LEU A 65 2.86 -14.31 -3.26
CA LEU A 65 1.73 -15.14 -3.70
C LEU A 65 2.15 -16.59 -3.97
N GLY A 66 3.30 -16.80 -4.62
CA GLY A 66 3.87 -18.13 -4.84
C GLY A 66 4.20 -18.86 -3.54
N LEU A 67 4.75 -18.14 -2.56
CA LEU A 67 5.02 -18.67 -1.22
C LEU A 67 3.72 -19.09 -0.51
N VAL A 68 2.66 -18.28 -0.58
CA VAL A 68 1.36 -18.61 0.00
C VAL A 68 0.80 -19.90 -0.59
N PHE A 69 0.84 -20.07 -1.92
CA PHE A 69 0.41 -21.33 -2.56
C PHE A 69 1.23 -22.53 -2.11
N ASN A 70 2.56 -22.39 -2.04
CA ASN A 70 3.44 -23.47 -1.59
C ASN A 70 3.12 -23.87 -0.13
N LEU A 71 2.91 -22.90 0.76
CA LEU A 71 2.58 -23.16 2.17
C LEU A 71 1.21 -23.82 2.32
N LEU A 72 0.17 -23.31 1.65
CA LEU A 72 -1.18 -23.85 1.75
C LEU A 72 -1.31 -25.26 1.15
N THR A 73 -0.50 -25.57 0.14
CA THR A 73 -0.44 -26.90 -0.47
C THR A 73 0.53 -27.84 0.25
N GLN A 74 1.12 -27.42 1.37
CA GLN A 74 2.11 -28.17 2.15
C GLN A 74 3.28 -28.68 1.29
N GLY A 75 3.72 -27.85 0.34
CA GLY A 75 4.83 -28.16 -0.56
C GLY A 75 4.44 -28.93 -1.83
N ALA A 76 3.18 -29.34 -2.01
CA ALA A 76 2.75 -30.04 -3.23
C ALA A 76 2.89 -29.18 -4.50
N MET A 77 2.74 -27.86 -4.37
CA MET A 77 3.01 -26.89 -5.43
C MET A 77 4.32 -26.15 -5.15
N SER A 78 5.25 -26.14 -6.11
CA SER A 78 6.48 -25.34 -5.98
C SER A 78 6.17 -23.83 -5.97
N ILE A 79 7.04 -23.03 -5.36
CA ILE A 79 6.89 -21.56 -5.34
C ILE A 79 6.74 -21.01 -6.76
N THR A 80 7.58 -21.45 -7.70
CA THR A 80 7.54 -21.02 -9.11
C THR A 80 6.20 -21.36 -9.77
N ALA A 81 5.66 -22.56 -9.53
CA ALA A 81 4.35 -22.94 -10.05
C ALA A 81 3.24 -22.06 -9.45
N GLY A 82 3.30 -21.79 -8.14
CA GLY A 82 2.40 -20.86 -7.46
C GLY A 82 2.47 -19.43 -8.00
N MET A 83 3.67 -18.93 -8.31
CA MET A 83 3.86 -17.61 -8.93
C MET A 83 3.17 -17.53 -10.30
N VAL A 84 3.36 -18.55 -11.15
CA VAL A 84 2.76 -18.58 -12.50
C VAL A 84 1.24 -18.63 -12.41
N VAL A 85 0.71 -19.57 -11.62
CA VAL A 85 -0.74 -19.74 -11.47
C VAL A 85 -1.38 -18.49 -10.86
N GLY A 86 -0.79 -17.96 -9.79
CA GLY A 86 -1.25 -16.74 -9.14
C GLY A 86 -1.26 -15.55 -10.09
N THR A 87 -0.18 -15.36 -10.86
CA THR A 87 -0.08 -14.28 -11.86
C THR A 87 -1.15 -14.43 -12.95
N LEU A 88 -1.38 -15.64 -13.45
CA LEU A 88 -2.41 -15.90 -14.47
C LEU A 88 -3.81 -15.54 -13.96
N ILE A 89 -4.14 -15.94 -12.73
CA ILE A 89 -5.43 -15.59 -12.11
C ILE A 89 -5.59 -14.07 -12.02
N VAL A 90 -4.57 -13.37 -11.50
CA VAL A 90 -4.56 -11.92 -11.36
C VAL A 90 -4.70 -11.21 -12.70
N LEU A 91 -3.96 -11.65 -13.71
CA LEU A 91 -4.02 -11.09 -15.06
C LEU A 91 -5.41 -11.25 -15.67
N VAL A 92 -6.03 -12.42 -15.55
CA VAL A 92 -7.36 -12.66 -16.14
C VAL A 92 -8.38 -11.68 -15.57
N TYR A 93 -8.57 -11.59 -14.25
CA TYR A 93 -9.61 -10.70 -13.73
C TYR A 93 -9.27 -9.20 -13.90
N THR A 94 -7.98 -8.86 -13.97
CA THR A 94 -7.55 -7.46 -14.18
C THR A 94 -7.76 -7.02 -15.62
N LEU A 95 -7.41 -7.85 -16.61
CA LEU A 95 -7.53 -7.52 -18.03
C LEU A 95 -8.99 -7.40 -18.48
N TYR A 96 -9.87 -8.30 -18.03
CA TYR A 96 -11.28 -8.26 -18.40
C TYR A 96 -12.08 -7.21 -17.62
N GLY A 97 -11.71 -6.98 -16.37
CA GLY A 97 -12.53 -6.20 -15.45
C GLY A 97 -12.19 -4.71 -15.36
N GLY A 98 -10.96 -4.31 -15.73
CA GLY A 98 -10.51 -2.93 -15.62
C GLY A 98 -10.56 -2.37 -14.19
N MET A 99 -10.48 -1.04 -14.06
CA MET A 99 -10.39 -0.37 -12.75
C MET A 99 -11.61 -0.63 -11.85
N TRP A 100 -12.79 -0.84 -12.43
CA TRP A 100 -14.00 -1.12 -11.67
C TRP A 100 -13.96 -2.50 -11.00
N SER A 101 -13.54 -3.53 -11.73
CA SER A 101 -13.34 -4.87 -11.17
C SER A 101 -12.29 -4.85 -10.07
N VAL A 102 -11.16 -4.17 -10.32
CA VAL A 102 -10.08 -4.03 -9.32
C VAL A 102 -10.60 -3.37 -8.04
N ALA A 103 -11.35 -2.27 -8.15
CA ALA A 103 -11.91 -1.59 -6.97
C ALA A 103 -12.89 -2.49 -6.18
N MET A 104 -13.70 -3.30 -6.88
CA MET A 104 -14.63 -4.23 -6.24
C MET A 104 -13.91 -5.41 -5.58
N THR A 105 -12.91 -5.99 -6.25
CA THR A 105 -12.10 -7.07 -5.68
C THR A 105 -11.31 -6.59 -4.49
N ASP A 106 -10.70 -5.39 -4.55
CA ASP A 106 -9.98 -4.77 -3.44
C ASP A 106 -10.90 -4.61 -2.21
N PHE A 107 -12.15 -4.17 -2.42
CA PHE A 107 -13.12 -4.00 -1.33
C PHE A 107 -13.43 -5.33 -0.62
N VAL A 108 -13.71 -6.38 -1.38
CA VAL A 108 -13.99 -7.72 -0.81
C VAL A 108 -12.74 -8.29 -0.14
N GLN A 109 -11.58 -8.20 -0.78
CA GLN A 109 -10.31 -8.68 -0.25
C GLN A 109 -9.93 -7.98 1.05
N MET A 110 -10.18 -6.67 1.17
CA MET A 110 -9.90 -5.93 2.39
C MET A 110 -10.75 -6.43 3.57
N ILE A 111 -12.03 -6.74 3.35
CA ILE A 111 -12.89 -7.34 4.38
C ILE A 111 -12.35 -8.70 4.81
N VAL A 112 -11.99 -9.56 3.85
CA VAL A 112 -11.44 -10.89 4.13
C VAL A 112 -10.13 -10.79 4.92
N ILE A 113 -9.24 -9.87 4.57
CA ILE A 113 -7.97 -9.64 5.27
C ILE A 113 -8.24 -9.17 6.71
N VAL A 114 -9.11 -8.19 6.91
CA VAL A 114 -9.41 -7.67 8.27
C VAL A 114 -9.99 -8.78 9.15
N VAL A 115 -10.99 -9.54 8.66
CA VAL A 115 -11.58 -10.65 9.41
C VAL A 115 -10.53 -11.74 9.68
N GLY A 116 -9.73 -12.10 8.68
CA GLY A 116 -8.66 -13.09 8.83
C GLY A 116 -7.62 -12.68 9.87
N LEU A 117 -7.19 -11.42 9.87
CA LEU A 117 -6.24 -10.89 10.85
C LEU A 117 -6.82 -10.90 12.27
N VAL A 118 -8.09 -10.53 12.45
CA VAL A 118 -8.75 -10.57 13.77
C VAL A 118 -8.82 -12.01 14.30
N LEU A 119 -9.19 -12.97 13.46
CA LEU A 119 -9.26 -14.39 13.85
C LEU A 119 -7.87 -14.96 14.20
N ILE A 120 -6.86 -14.65 13.38
CA ILE A 120 -5.47 -15.07 13.64
C ILE A 120 -4.96 -14.44 14.92
N ALA A 121 -5.19 -13.14 15.15
CA ALA A 121 -4.78 -12.45 16.36
C ALA A 121 -5.41 -13.06 17.61
N TRP A 122 -6.71 -13.40 17.55
CA TRP A 122 -7.40 -14.07 18.64
C TRP A 122 -6.84 -15.46 18.91
N TYR A 123 -6.67 -16.29 17.87
CA TYR A 123 -6.13 -17.64 18.01
C TYR A 123 -4.68 -17.65 18.51
N ALA A 124 -3.83 -16.77 17.97
CA ALA A 124 -2.45 -16.63 18.41
C ALA A 124 -2.36 -16.16 19.87
N ALA A 125 -3.25 -15.25 20.29
CA ALA A 125 -3.33 -14.81 21.68
C ALA A 125 -3.79 -15.94 22.61
N ASP A 126 -4.75 -16.77 22.20
CA ASP A 126 -5.20 -17.93 22.98
C ASP A 126 -4.07 -18.95 23.16
N LEU A 127 -3.32 -19.26 22.10
CA LEU A 127 -2.13 -20.12 22.17
C LEU A 127 -1.04 -19.58 23.10
N ALA A 128 -0.90 -18.26 23.20
CA ALA A 128 0.01 -17.61 24.15
C ALA A 128 -0.52 -17.62 25.61
N GLY A 129 -1.75 -18.05 25.82
CA GLY A 129 -2.45 -18.08 27.11
C GLY A 129 -3.18 -16.78 27.46
N GLY A 130 -3.69 -16.09 26.45
CA GLY A 130 -4.53 -14.90 26.54
C GLY A 130 -3.83 -13.63 26.04
N ALA A 131 -4.64 -12.66 25.59
CA ALA A 131 -4.15 -11.39 25.05
C ALA A 131 -3.32 -10.58 26.05
N GLY A 132 -3.61 -10.69 27.36
CA GLY A 132 -2.84 -10.01 28.41
C GLY A 132 -1.35 -10.39 28.39
N ARG A 133 -1.03 -11.68 28.29
CA ARG A 133 0.37 -12.14 28.21
C ARG A 133 1.09 -11.64 26.97
N VAL A 134 0.39 -11.57 25.84
CA VAL A 134 0.97 -11.04 24.59
C VAL A 134 1.32 -9.56 24.76
N ILE A 135 0.42 -8.78 25.36
CA ILE A 135 0.64 -7.36 25.63
C ILE A 135 1.79 -7.17 26.62
N ASP A 136 1.82 -7.91 27.72
CA ASP A 136 2.88 -7.83 28.72
C ASP A 136 4.25 -8.18 28.12
N PHE A 137 4.31 -9.23 27.31
CA PHE A 137 5.54 -9.64 26.60
C PHE A 137 5.97 -8.59 25.56
N ALA A 138 5.02 -8.04 24.80
CA ALA A 138 5.29 -6.95 23.86
C ALA A 138 5.83 -5.70 24.58
N ALA A 139 5.34 -5.41 25.78
CA ALA A 139 5.82 -4.32 26.62
C ALA A 139 7.24 -4.59 27.14
N SER A 140 7.54 -5.81 27.61
CA SER A 140 8.90 -6.15 28.05
C SER A 140 9.92 -6.08 26.91
N GLU A 141 9.50 -6.41 25.70
CA GLU A 141 10.31 -6.30 24.48
C GLU A 141 10.37 -4.87 23.90
N GLY A 142 9.75 -3.90 24.57
CA GLY A 142 9.75 -2.49 24.14
C GLY A 142 9.03 -2.26 22.81
N LYS A 143 8.10 -3.13 22.39
CA LYS A 143 7.38 -3.01 21.11
C LYS A 143 6.41 -1.84 21.05
N PHE A 144 6.10 -1.21 22.20
CA PHE A 144 5.28 0.01 22.28
C PHE A 144 6.10 1.31 22.20
N ARG A 145 7.40 1.24 21.90
CA ARG A 145 8.23 2.43 21.71
C ARG A 145 7.96 3.06 20.35
N PHE A 146 7.32 4.23 20.36
CA PHE A 146 7.05 5.00 19.15
C PHE A 146 8.23 5.83 18.68
N PHE A 147 9.04 6.33 19.60
CA PHE A 147 10.19 7.17 19.28
C PHE A 147 11.49 6.44 19.59
N PRO A 148 12.57 6.74 18.85
CA PRO A 148 13.87 6.14 19.13
C PRO A 148 14.42 6.71 20.45
N GLU A 149 14.52 5.87 21.48
CA GLU A 149 15.03 6.24 22.83
C GLU A 149 16.56 6.23 22.85
N ASN A 150 17.18 7.21 23.51
CA ASN A 150 18.65 7.38 23.61
C ASN A 150 19.36 7.46 22.25
N ALA A 151 18.62 7.89 21.23
CA ALA A 151 19.04 7.85 19.86
C ALA A 151 19.98 8.99 19.51
N SER A 152 21.08 8.65 18.83
CA SER A 152 22.00 9.64 18.27
C SER A 152 21.30 10.55 17.27
N ALA A 153 21.87 11.74 16.99
CA ALA A 153 21.34 12.62 15.94
C ALA A 153 21.19 11.92 14.58
N ARG A 154 22.01 10.89 14.32
CA ARG A 154 21.95 10.04 13.13
C ARG A 154 20.70 9.15 13.11
N GLU A 155 20.31 8.56 14.23
CA GLU A 155 19.11 7.73 14.32
C GLU A 155 17.83 8.55 14.18
N TRP A 156 17.80 9.74 14.78
CA TRP A 156 16.71 10.69 14.53
C TRP A 156 16.65 11.12 13.06
N LEU A 157 17.80 11.35 12.42
CA LEU A 157 17.84 11.65 10.99
C LEU A 157 17.27 10.50 10.16
N PHE A 158 17.65 9.25 10.44
CA PHE A 158 17.10 8.09 9.74
C PHE A 158 15.60 7.93 9.99
N PHE A 159 15.16 8.10 11.23
CA PHE A 159 13.75 8.02 11.59
C PHE A 159 12.91 9.06 10.84
N ILE A 160 13.36 10.32 10.80
CA ILE A 160 12.68 11.39 10.07
C ILE A 160 12.75 11.14 8.55
N ALA A 161 13.89 10.72 8.02
CA ALA A 161 14.06 10.42 6.61
C ALA A 161 13.14 9.28 6.15
N ALA A 162 13.05 8.20 6.92
CA ALA A 162 12.14 7.08 6.72
C ALA A 162 10.68 7.55 6.70
N ALA A 163 10.28 8.30 7.73
CA ALA A 163 8.93 8.83 7.84
C ALA A 163 8.57 9.73 6.64
N ILE A 164 9.45 10.67 6.26
CA ILE A 164 9.24 11.54 5.10
C ILE A 164 9.17 10.73 3.80
N THR A 165 10.05 9.74 3.65
CA THR A 165 10.10 8.90 2.45
C THR A 165 8.79 8.15 2.27
N MET A 166 8.22 7.57 3.32
CA MET A 166 6.94 6.88 3.22
C MET A 166 5.75 7.84 3.07
N MET A 167 5.74 8.95 3.82
CA MET A 167 4.64 9.93 3.77
C MET A 167 4.56 10.67 2.44
N LEU A 168 5.70 11.09 1.87
CA LEU A 168 5.72 11.93 0.66
C LEU A 168 6.08 11.13 -0.60
N GLY A 169 6.88 10.08 -0.49
CA GLY A 169 7.34 9.29 -1.63
C GLY A 169 6.22 8.54 -2.34
N SER A 170 5.14 8.24 -1.62
CA SER A 170 3.96 7.54 -2.16
C SER A 170 2.95 8.47 -2.84
N ILE A 171 3.07 9.80 -2.67
CA ILE A 171 2.16 10.79 -3.28
C ILE A 171 2.17 10.74 -4.82
N PRO A 172 3.34 10.72 -5.50
CA PRO A 172 3.39 10.67 -6.96
C PRO A 172 3.20 9.27 -7.54
N GLN A 173 2.82 8.27 -6.73
CA GLN A 173 2.61 6.92 -7.24
C GLN A 173 1.38 6.84 -8.14
N GLN A 174 1.52 6.07 -9.23
CA GLN A 174 0.49 5.96 -10.27
C GLN A 174 -0.78 5.27 -9.76
N ASP A 175 -0.68 4.33 -8.82
CA ASP A 175 -1.82 3.62 -8.24
C ASP A 175 -2.66 4.50 -7.30
N VAL A 176 -2.02 5.34 -6.49
CA VAL A 176 -2.70 6.39 -5.70
C VAL A 176 -3.41 7.36 -6.66
N PHE A 177 -2.69 7.83 -7.68
CA PHE A 177 -3.25 8.74 -8.69
C PHE A 177 -4.47 8.14 -9.41
N GLN A 178 -4.38 6.91 -9.89
CA GLN A 178 -5.48 6.22 -10.57
C GLN A 178 -6.73 6.09 -9.69
N ARG A 179 -6.55 5.73 -8.41
CA ARG A 179 -7.68 5.62 -7.47
C ARG A 179 -8.37 6.96 -7.24
N VAL A 180 -7.60 8.04 -7.12
CA VAL A 180 -8.17 9.40 -7.00
C VAL A 180 -8.92 9.80 -8.26
N MET A 181 -8.33 9.60 -9.45
CA MET A 181 -8.95 9.99 -10.73
C MET A 181 -10.19 9.16 -11.07
N SER A 182 -10.28 7.92 -10.55
CA SER A 182 -11.43 7.02 -10.76
C SER A 182 -12.63 7.34 -9.85
N SER A 183 -12.53 8.40 -9.04
CA SER A 183 -13.62 8.84 -8.16
C SER A 183 -14.78 9.45 -8.95
N LYS A 184 -16.01 9.28 -8.44
CA LYS A 184 -17.24 9.80 -9.08
C LYS A 184 -17.28 11.33 -9.21
N ASN A 185 -16.65 12.06 -8.28
CA ASN A 185 -16.55 13.52 -8.33
C ASN A 185 -15.36 14.01 -7.49
N ALA A 186 -15.01 15.30 -7.65
CA ALA A 186 -13.87 15.91 -6.96
C ALA A 186 -13.99 15.90 -5.42
N SER A 187 -15.20 15.94 -4.87
CA SER A 187 -15.42 15.86 -3.42
C SER A 187 -15.07 14.47 -2.88
N ILE A 188 -15.50 13.42 -3.58
CA ILE A 188 -15.16 12.02 -3.27
C ILE A 188 -13.66 11.78 -3.49
N ALA A 189 -13.08 12.32 -4.57
CA ALA A 189 -11.65 12.23 -4.84
C ALA A 189 -10.79 12.78 -3.69
N ARG A 190 -11.28 13.82 -3.01
CA ARG A 190 -10.65 14.39 -1.80
C ARG A 190 -10.94 13.56 -0.54
N ARG A 191 -12.21 13.24 -0.28
CA ARG A 191 -12.62 12.58 0.98
C ARG A 191 -12.19 11.12 1.05
N GLY A 192 -12.20 10.40 -0.06
CA GLY A 192 -11.87 8.98 -0.14
C GLY A 192 -10.49 8.66 0.45
N PRO A 193 -9.40 9.27 -0.06
CA PRO A 193 -8.06 9.08 0.50
C PRO A 193 -7.94 9.52 1.96
N ILE A 194 -8.60 10.61 2.36
CA ILE A 194 -8.56 11.07 3.77
C ILE A 194 -9.19 10.02 4.69
N ILE A 195 -10.38 9.53 4.34
CA ILE A 195 -11.09 8.51 5.11
C ILE A 195 -10.25 7.23 5.15
N GLY A 196 -9.75 6.76 3.99
CA GLY A 196 -8.90 5.57 3.92
C GLY A 196 -7.62 5.70 4.76
N GLY A 197 -6.95 6.86 4.70
CA GLY A 197 -5.76 7.13 5.51
C GLY A 197 -6.03 7.17 7.01
N ILE A 198 -7.19 7.70 7.43
CA ILE A 198 -7.61 7.69 8.84
C ILE A 198 -7.94 6.27 9.31
N PHE A 199 -8.65 5.47 8.51
CA PHE A 199 -8.97 4.08 8.87
C PHE A 199 -7.75 3.16 8.93
N TYR A 200 -6.68 3.52 8.21
CA TYR A 200 -5.43 2.76 8.22
C TYR A 200 -4.57 3.00 9.47
N ILE A 201 -4.68 4.19 10.07
CA ILE A 201 -3.98 4.58 11.31
C ILE A 201 -4.71 4.03 12.53
#